data_AF-A0A8J2WD76-F1
#
_entry.id   AF-A0A8J2WD76-F1
#
_cell.length_a   1.000
_cell.length_b   1.000
_cell.length_c   1.000
_cell.angle_alpha   90.00
_cell.angle_beta   90.00
_cell.angle_gamma   90.00
#
_symmetry.space_group_name_H-M   'P 1'
#
loop_
_entity.id
_entity.type
_entity.pdbx_description
1 polymer ?
#
loop_
_entity_poly.entity_id
_entity_poly.type
_entity_poly.pdbx_seq_one_letter_code
_entity_poly.pdbx_strand_id
1 'polypeptide(L)'
;MDPKTARAILDAAFAQFKANKDSLTKTIQDIENAPGDASSKQMQKMMQLLPKVQQLMAPALTEHGFKADELMSVVMKIQACAADDPTIAADTMKLMKAAQGDISGLV
;
A
#
# COMPACT_ATOMS: atom_id res chain seq x y z
N MET A 1 -16.32 7.39 5.93
CA MET A 1 -16.16 6.38 4.86
C MET A 1 -16.99 5.19 5.27
N ASP A 2 -17.79 4.65 4.38
CA ASP A 2 -18.52 3.41 4.64
C ASP A 2 -17.67 2.17 4.29
N PRO A 3 -17.99 0.98 4.83
CA PRO A 3 -17.24 -0.24 4.56
C PRO A 3 -17.18 -0.64 3.08
N LYS A 4 -18.18 -0.31 2.25
CA LYS A 4 -18.17 -0.65 0.81
C LYS A 4 -17.13 0.18 0.07
N THR A 5 -17.05 1.47 0.37
CA THR A 5 -16.01 2.35 -0.16
C THR A 5 -14.62 1.89 0.28
N ALA A 6 -14.46 1.54 1.57
CA ALA A 6 -13.21 1.01 2.09
C ALA A 6 -12.77 -0.26 1.35
N ARG A 7 -13.71 -1.19 1.11
CA ARG A 7 -13.47 -2.42 0.35
C ARG A 7 -13.09 -2.14 -1.11
N ALA A 8 -13.82 -1.25 -1.78
CA ALA A 8 -13.53 -0.88 -3.17
C ALA A 8 -12.11 -0.30 -3.33
N ILE A 9 -11.68 0.57 -2.40
CA ILE A 9 -10.32 1.11 -2.39
C ILE A 9 -9.28 -0.01 -2.20
N LEU A 10 -9.52 -0.94 -1.27
CA LEU A 10 -8.62 -2.08 -1.05
C LEU A 10 -8.53 -3.00 -2.27
N ASP A 11 -9.66 -3.33 -2.89
CA ASP A 11 -9.68 -4.20 -4.08
C ASP A 11 -8.96 -3.52 -5.26
N ALA A 12 -9.16 -2.21 -5.45
CA ALA A 12 -8.42 -1.42 -6.45
C ALA A 12 -6.92 -1.37 -6.13
N ALA A 13 -6.54 -1.20 -4.86
CA ALA A 13 -5.15 -1.26 -4.41
C ALA A 13 -4.48 -2.58 -4.80
N PHE A 14 -5.12 -3.69 -4.48
CA PHE A 14 -4.58 -5.02 -4.78
C PHE A 14 -4.51 -5.30 -6.26
N ALA A 15 -5.49 -4.85 -7.05
CA ALA A 15 -5.44 -4.95 -8.49
C ALA A 15 -4.21 -4.21 -9.04
N GLN A 16 -3.93 -2.99 -8.56
CA GLN A 16 -2.76 -2.22 -8.98
C GLN A 16 -1.44 -2.87 -8.53
N PHE A 17 -1.35 -3.35 -7.29
CA PHE A 17 -0.16 -4.05 -6.83
C PHE A 17 0.10 -5.34 -7.60
N LYS A 18 -0.96 -6.11 -7.91
CA LYS A 18 -0.84 -7.34 -8.69
C LYS A 18 -0.37 -7.06 -10.12
N ALA A 19 -0.93 -6.02 -10.77
CA ALA A 19 -0.52 -5.59 -12.10
C ALA A 19 0.93 -5.08 -12.13
N ASN A 20 1.42 -4.52 -11.01
CA ASN A 20 2.75 -3.93 -10.89
C ASN A 20 3.72 -4.77 -10.04
N LYS A 21 3.38 -6.04 -9.77
CA LYS A 21 4.13 -6.93 -8.88
C LYS A 21 5.60 -6.96 -9.23
N ASP A 22 5.93 -7.28 -10.48
CA ASP A 22 7.32 -7.45 -10.91
C ASP A 22 8.13 -6.16 -10.73
N SER A 23 7.50 -5.02 -10.98
CA SER A 23 8.09 -3.70 -10.81
C SER A 23 8.35 -3.37 -9.34
N LEU A 24 7.45 -3.75 -8.44
CA LEU A 24 7.60 -3.55 -6.98
C LEU A 24 8.62 -4.53 -6.40
N THR A 25 8.56 -5.80 -6.79
CA THR A 25 9.52 -6.85 -6.39
C THR A 25 10.93 -6.46 -6.82
N LYS A 26 11.11 -5.98 -8.05
CA LYS A 26 12.41 -5.54 -8.54
C LYS A 26 12.94 -4.36 -7.72
N THR A 27 12.12 -3.34 -7.45
CA THR A 27 12.54 -2.21 -6.58
C THR A 27 12.96 -2.69 -5.18
N ILE A 28 12.24 -3.63 -4.58
CA ILE A 28 12.62 -4.19 -3.27
C ILE A 28 13.94 -4.94 -3.36
N GLN A 29 14.12 -5.78 -4.40
CA GLN A 29 15.37 -6.51 -4.61
C GLN A 29 16.55 -5.57 -4.85
N ASP A 30 16.38 -4.51 -5.63
CA ASP A 30 17.42 -3.51 -5.87
C ASP A 30 17.86 -2.84 -4.56
N ILE A 31 16.91 -2.53 -3.67
CA ILE A 31 17.19 -1.98 -2.33
C ILE A 31 17.86 -3.02 -1.43
N GLU A 32 17.40 -4.27 -1.45
CA GLU A 32 18.01 -5.33 -0.65
C GLU A 32 19.42 -5.72 -1.12
N ASN A 33 19.71 -5.54 -2.40
CA ASN A 33 21.04 -5.76 -2.96
C ASN A 33 21.95 -4.54 -2.83
N ALA A 34 21.40 -3.36 -2.52
CA ALA A 34 22.18 -2.16 -2.31
C ALA A 34 23.05 -2.27 -1.04
N PRO A 35 24.29 -1.75 -1.08
CA PRO A 35 25.14 -1.71 0.11
C PRO A 35 24.52 -0.79 1.17
N GLY A 36 24.46 -1.27 2.41
CA GLY A 36 23.88 -0.55 3.53
C GLY A 36 23.45 -1.47 4.66
N ASP A 37 23.26 -0.91 5.85
CA ASP A 37 22.67 -1.61 6.98
C ASP A 37 21.14 -1.70 6.84
N ALA A 38 20.50 -2.48 7.72
CA ALA A 38 19.05 -2.67 7.69
C ALA A 38 18.28 -1.33 7.80
N SER A 39 18.80 -0.40 8.60
CA SER A 39 18.23 0.94 8.77
C SER A 39 18.25 1.75 7.47
N SER A 40 19.38 1.73 6.75
CA SER A 40 19.54 2.42 5.46
C SER A 40 18.61 1.84 4.39
N LYS A 41 18.48 0.51 4.34
CA LYS A 41 17.55 -0.17 3.44
C LYS A 41 16.09 0.15 3.75
N GLN A 42 15.71 0.17 5.03
CA GLN A 42 14.38 0.60 5.47
C GLN A 42 14.07 2.03 5.00
N MET A 43 15.03 2.94 5.15
CA MET A 43 14.89 4.32 4.67
C MET A 43 14.74 4.38 3.15
N GLN A 44 15.53 3.60 2.39
CA GLN A 44 15.39 3.52 0.93
C GLN A 44 14.03 2.96 0.52
N LYS A 45 13.48 1.96 1.23
CA LYS A 45 12.11 1.48 0.99
C LYS A 45 11.10 2.61 1.18
N MET A 46 11.19 3.37 2.27
CA MET A 46 10.30 4.52 2.47
C MET A 46 10.49 5.61 1.41
N MET A 47 11.69 5.82 0.88
CA MET A 47 11.93 6.85 -0.13
C MET A 47 11.54 6.43 -1.55
N GLN A 48 11.60 5.14 -1.89
CA GLN A 48 11.37 4.66 -3.25
C GLN A 48 10.06 3.88 -3.42
N LEU A 49 9.71 3.01 -2.46
CA LEU A 49 8.47 2.25 -2.52
C LEU A 49 7.27 3.10 -2.14
N LEU A 50 7.35 3.92 -1.09
CA LEU A 50 6.20 4.71 -0.65
C LEU A 50 5.63 5.62 -1.76
N PRO A 51 6.45 6.41 -2.50
CA PRO A 51 5.92 7.24 -3.59
C PRO A 51 5.32 6.42 -4.72
N LYS A 52 5.90 5.25 -5.01
CA LYS A 52 5.40 4.33 -6.04
C LYS A 52 4.05 3.75 -5.64
N VAL A 53 3.91 3.33 -4.39
CA VAL A 53 2.63 2.87 -3.81
C VAL A 53 1.60 4.00 -3.85
N GLN A 54 1.96 5.23 -3.46
CA GLN A 54 1.08 6.39 -3.53
C GLN A 54 0.61 6.68 -4.97
N GLN A 55 1.51 6.60 -5.95
CA GLN A 55 1.16 6.76 -7.37
C GLN A 55 0.21 5.67 -7.87
N LEU A 56 0.44 4.41 -7.48
CA LEU A 56 -0.45 3.29 -7.82
C LEU A 56 -1.83 3.44 -7.19
N MET A 57 -1.88 3.98 -5.97
CA MET A 57 -3.12 4.21 -5.24
C MET A 57 -3.85 5.47 -5.70
N ALA A 58 -3.16 6.45 -6.28
CA ALA A 58 -3.72 7.74 -6.64
C ALA A 58 -5.03 7.64 -7.45
N PRO A 59 -5.16 6.80 -8.50
CA PRO A 59 -6.41 6.68 -9.24
C PRO A 59 -7.57 6.20 -8.36
N ALA A 60 -7.35 5.13 -7.58
CA ALA A 60 -8.35 4.58 -6.67
C ALA A 60 -8.78 5.60 -5.61
N LEU A 61 -7.82 6.36 -5.07
CA LEU A 61 -8.10 7.43 -4.12
C LEU A 61 -8.94 8.55 -4.75
N THR A 62 -8.54 9.03 -5.93
CA THR A 62 -9.23 10.12 -6.63
C THR A 62 -10.64 9.75 -7.08
N GLU A 63 -10.87 8.50 -7.48
CA GLU A 63 -12.20 7.99 -7.83
C GLU A 63 -13.19 8.05 -6.66
N HIS A 64 -12.67 7.92 -5.44
CA HIS A 64 -13.44 8.02 -4.20
C HIS A 64 -13.34 9.39 -3.50
N GLY A 65 -12.81 10.41 -4.18
CA GLY A 65 -12.75 11.79 -3.69
C GLY A 65 -11.60 12.10 -2.74
N PHE A 66 -10.57 11.24 -2.66
CA PHE A 66 -9.35 11.45 -1.88
C PHE A 66 -8.18 11.87 -2.77
N LYS A 67 -7.21 12.55 -2.18
CA LYS A 67 -5.94 12.90 -2.85
C LYS A 67 -4.90 11.80 -2.64
N ALA A 68 -3.92 11.73 -3.53
CA ALA A 68 -2.85 10.72 -3.48
C ALA A 68 -1.99 10.80 -2.20
N ASP A 69 -1.76 12.01 -1.69
CA ASP A 69 -1.06 12.27 -0.43
C ASP A 69 -1.89 11.93 0.81
N GLU A 70 -3.20 11.73 0.66
CA GLU A 70 -4.09 11.29 1.73
C GLU A 70 -4.10 9.77 1.94
N LEU A 71 -3.22 9.00 1.28
CA LEU A 71 -3.13 7.54 1.45
C LEU A 71 -3.10 7.13 2.92
N MET A 72 -2.28 7.78 3.75
CA MET A 72 -2.20 7.47 5.19
C MET A 72 -3.51 7.75 5.93
N SER A 73 -4.19 8.85 5.60
CA SER A 73 -5.50 9.19 6.16
C SER A 73 -6.57 8.17 5.73
N VAL A 74 -6.51 7.73 4.47
CA VAL A 74 -7.42 6.73 3.92
C VAL A 74 -7.19 5.36 4.53
N VAL A 75 -5.94 4.92 4.70
CA VAL A 75 -5.62 3.69 5.41
C VAL A 75 -6.19 3.71 6.83
N MET A 76 -6.08 4.82 7.56
CA MET A 76 -6.71 4.95 8.90
C MET A 76 -8.24 4.88 8.82
N LYS A 77 -8.87 5.51 7.83
CA LYS A 77 -10.32 5.46 7.62
C LYS A 77 -10.80 4.04 7.28
N ILE A 78 -10.06 3.33 6.44
CA ILE A 78 -10.32 1.92 6.09
C ILE A 78 -10.17 1.05 7.36
N GLN A 79 -9.11 1.27 8.14
CA GLN A 79 -8.90 0.55 9.39
C GLN A 79 -10.00 0.83 10.42
N ALA A 80 -10.60 2.02 10.41
CA ALA A 80 -11.77 2.30 11.25
C ALA A 80 -13.00 1.45 10.87
N CYS A 81 -13.14 1.09 9.59
CA CYS A 81 -14.19 0.16 9.12
C CYS A 81 -13.91 -1.30 9.48
N ALA A 82 -12.70 -1.63 9.95
CA ALA A 82 -12.32 -3.00 10.32
C ALA A 82 -13.12 -3.54 11.53
N ALA A 83 -13.70 -2.66 12.35
CA ALA A 83 -14.58 -3.06 13.45
C ALA A 83 -15.86 -3.76 12.95
N ASP A 84 -16.34 -3.37 11.77
CA ASP A 84 -17.57 -3.89 11.17
C ASP A 84 -17.30 -5.02 10.15
N ASP A 85 -16.08 -5.09 9.59
CA ASP A 85 -15.67 -6.11 8.63
C ASP A 85 -14.23 -6.60 8.92
N PRO A 86 -14.07 -7.82 9.48
CA PRO A 86 -12.76 -8.39 9.78
C PRO A 86 -11.87 -8.59 8.55
N THR A 87 -12.46 -8.73 7.35
CA THR A 87 -11.70 -8.89 6.10
C THR A 87 -11.02 -7.59 5.69
N ILE A 88 -11.63 -6.45 5.99
CA ILE A 88 -11.02 -5.13 5.81
C ILE A 88 -9.79 -4.99 6.72
N ALA A 89 -9.84 -5.50 7.95
CA ALA A 89 -8.70 -5.49 8.87
C ALA A 89 -7.47 -6.20 8.29
N ALA A 90 -7.68 -7.42 7.79
CA ALA A 90 -6.61 -8.25 7.21
C ALA A 90 -6.00 -7.59 5.97
N ASP A 91 -6.85 -7.06 5.10
CA ASP A 91 -6.41 -6.45 3.84
C ASP A 91 -5.76 -5.08 4.05
N THR A 92 -6.22 -4.29 5.02
CA THR A 92 -5.55 -3.04 5.42
C THR A 92 -4.14 -3.31 5.96
N MET A 93 -3.96 -4.36 6.75
CA MET A 93 -2.62 -4.77 7.21
C MET A 93 -1.69 -5.11 6.04
N LYS A 94 -2.18 -5.80 5.01
CA LYS A 94 -1.38 -6.08 3.81
C LYS A 94 -0.99 -4.80 3.08
N LEU A 95 -1.93 -3.85 2.92
CA LEU A 95 -1.65 -2.54 2.33
C LEU A 95 -0.60 -1.76 3.14
N MET A 96 -0.65 -1.79 4.46
CA MET A 96 0.35 -1.14 5.32
C MET A 96 1.74 -1.79 5.20
N LYS A 97 1.81 -3.12 5.13
CA LYS A 97 3.06 -3.84 4.87
C LYS A 97 3.64 -3.46 3.51
N ALA A 98 2.80 -3.37 2.49
CA ALA A 98 3.19 -2.95 1.15
C ALA A 98 3.84 -1.56 1.14
N ALA A 99 3.22 -0.61 1.85
CA ALA A 99 3.75 0.74 2.01
C ALA A 99 5.10 0.78 2.75
N GLN A 100 5.38 -0.22 3.60
CA GLN A 100 6.66 -0.42 4.27
C GLN A 100 7.67 -1.22 3.43
N GLY A 101 7.30 -1.62 2.21
CA GLY A 101 8.15 -2.40 1.31
C GLY A 101 8.08 -3.92 1.53
N ASP A 102 7.09 -4.40 2.29
CA ASP A 102 6.75 -5.83 2.37
C ASP A 102 5.49 -6.12 1.55
N ILE A 103 5.71 -6.55 0.30
CA ILE A 103 4.63 -6.94 -0.60
C ILE A 103 4.33 -8.44 -0.56
N SER A 104 4.95 -9.21 0.34
CA SER A 104 4.81 -10.67 0.38
C SER A 104 3.37 -11.13 0.63
N GLY A 105 2.59 -10.33 1.36
CA GLY A 105 1.18 -10.61 1.65
C GLY A 105 0.19 -10.13 0.58
N LEU A 106 0.66 -9.51 -0.51
CA LEU A 106 -0.17 -8.94 -1.58
C LEU A 106 -0.27 -9.84 -2.82
N VAL A 107 0.43 -10.97 -2.84
CA VAL A 107 0.64 -11.82 -4.01
C VAL A 107 0.46 -13.30 -3.74
#